data_AF-A0A316NZD2-F1
#
_entry.id   AF-A0A316NZD2-F1
#
_cell.length_a   1.000
_cell.length_b   1.000
_cell.length_c   1.000
_cell.angle_alpha   90.00
_cell.angle_beta   90.00
_cell.angle_gamma   90.00
#
_symmetry.space_group_name_H-M   'P 1'
#
loop_
_entity.id
_entity.type
_entity.pdbx_description
1 polymer ?
#
loop_
_entity_poly.entity_id
_entity_poly.type
_entity_poly.pdbx_seq_one_letter_code
_entity_poly.pdbx_strand_id
1 'polypeptide(L)'
;MLLKRYKNIEEEGLQRAWKSFENSGAMVSPFLYYDYMKWIFNGGFLNNRGYKPFVECVENEAGEILAIFPMKKKFLFGTKIKMLGDVQGCGCAGGIFSPKLSDSEKEKCIRLFFKTLFERGNVRLSRIREDSLGYRYMKKIFEQVPRLKKQACVTIEFGDDYEAYLKSLSSSVR
;
A
#
# COMPACT_ATOMS: atom_id res chain seq x y z
N MET A 1 1.60 -7.97 -19.03
CA MET A 1 1.09 -7.34 -17.79
C MET A 1 0.56 -5.96 -18.11
N LEU A 2 -0.59 -5.60 -17.57
CA LEU A 2 -1.26 -4.32 -17.81
C LEU A 2 -1.82 -3.74 -16.52
N LEU A 3 -1.94 -2.41 -16.46
CA LEU A 3 -2.60 -1.72 -15.34
C LEU A 3 -4.07 -1.52 -15.65
N LYS A 4 -4.91 -1.90 -14.69
CA LYS A 4 -6.35 -1.70 -14.76
C LYS A 4 -6.84 -0.97 -13.52
N ARG A 5 -7.68 0.03 -13.76
CA ARG A 5 -8.28 0.83 -12.71
C ARG A 5 -9.68 0.34 -12.38
N TYR A 6 -9.91 0.09 -11.11
CA TYR A 6 -11.21 -0.20 -10.51
C TYR A 6 -11.71 1.04 -9.77
N LYS A 7 -12.94 1.45 -10.08
CA LYS A 7 -13.59 2.59 -9.40
C LYS A 7 -14.45 2.14 -8.22
N ASN A 8 -14.90 0.88 -8.26
CA ASN A 8 -15.65 0.26 -7.18
C ASN A 8 -14.80 -0.88 -6.58
N ILE A 9 -14.67 -0.88 -5.26
CA ILE A 9 -13.94 -1.93 -4.54
C ILE A 9 -14.73 -3.24 -4.47
N GLU A 10 -16.05 -3.18 -4.63
CA GLU A 10 -16.96 -4.33 -4.53
C GLU A 10 -17.09 -5.13 -5.83
N GLU A 11 -16.25 -4.86 -6.84
CA GLU A 11 -16.21 -5.71 -8.03
C GLU A 11 -15.79 -7.14 -7.66
N GLU A 12 -16.59 -8.14 -8.04
CA GLU A 12 -16.48 -9.50 -7.51
C GLU A 12 -15.09 -10.11 -7.72
N GLY A 13 -14.51 -9.95 -8.91
CA GLY A 13 -13.16 -10.44 -9.22
C GLY A 13 -12.06 -9.76 -8.39
N LEU A 14 -12.21 -8.46 -8.10
CA LEU A 14 -11.27 -7.71 -7.26
C LEU A 14 -11.35 -8.17 -5.80
N GLN A 15 -12.57 -8.24 -5.25
CA GLN A 15 -12.78 -8.72 -3.88
C GLN A 15 -12.21 -10.12 -3.68
N ARG A 16 -12.49 -11.03 -4.61
CA ARG A 16 -12.01 -12.42 -4.55
C ARG A 16 -10.49 -12.49 -4.56
N ALA A 17 -9.84 -11.78 -5.48
CA ALA A 17 -8.38 -11.74 -5.55
C ALA A 17 -7.76 -11.15 -4.27
N TRP A 18 -8.31 -10.05 -3.78
CA TRP A 18 -7.80 -9.36 -2.59
C TRP A 18 -7.86 -10.24 -1.34
N LYS A 19 -9.04 -10.83 -1.06
CA LYS A 19 -9.21 -11.78 0.04
C LYS A 19 -8.31 -13.01 -0.09
N SER A 20 -8.11 -13.50 -1.31
CA SER A 20 -7.18 -14.61 -1.55
C SER A 20 -5.74 -14.25 -1.20
N PHE A 21 -5.31 -13.01 -1.43
CA PHE A 21 -3.94 -12.59 -1.12
C PHE A 21 -3.76 -12.41 0.40
N GLU A 22 -4.76 -11.90 1.10
CA GLU A 22 -4.76 -11.77 2.57
C GLU A 22 -4.61 -13.12 3.27
N ASN A 23 -5.35 -14.13 2.80
CA ASN A 23 -5.37 -15.46 3.42
C ASN A 23 -4.13 -16.31 3.12
N SER A 24 -3.20 -15.80 2.32
CA SER A 24 -2.02 -16.56 1.87
C SER A 24 -0.89 -16.66 2.90
N GLY A 25 -1.05 -16.05 4.09
CA GLY A 25 -0.02 -16.01 5.13
C GLY A 25 1.12 -15.04 4.87
N ALA A 26 1.12 -14.32 3.74
CA ALA A 26 2.02 -13.20 3.52
C ALA A 26 1.73 -12.09 4.53
N MET A 27 2.77 -11.45 5.08
CA MET A 27 2.61 -10.33 6.01
C MET A 27 1.99 -9.13 5.29
N VAL A 28 0.67 -9.00 5.36
CA VAL A 28 -0.09 -7.86 4.84
C VAL A 28 -0.26 -6.84 5.96
N SER A 29 -0.03 -5.57 5.65
CA SER A 29 -0.31 -4.51 6.61
C SER A 29 -1.80 -4.52 6.95
N PRO A 30 -2.20 -4.37 8.24
CA PRO A 30 -3.62 -4.33 8.61
C PRO A 30 -4.44 -3.28 7.85
N PHE A 31 -3.79 -2.20 7.45
CA PHE A 31 -4.38 -1.13 6.66
C PHE A 31 -4.64 -1.51 5.20
N LEU A 32 -4.17 -2.66 4.73
CA LEU A 32 -4.40 -3.18 3.37
C LEU A 32 -5.42 -4.32 3.35
N TYR A 33 -6.01 -4.70 4.48
CA TYR A 33 -7.14 -5.65 4.50
C TYR A 33 -8.34 -5.08 3.74
N TYR A 34 -9.05 -5.95 3.03
CA TYR A 34 -10.16 -5.62 2.15
C TYR A 34 -11.29 -4.98 2.94
N ASP A 35 -11.65 -5.52 4.10
CA ASP A 35 -12.77 -4.97 4.88
C ASP A 35 -12.44 -3.58 5.43
N TYR A 36 -11.18 -3.38 5.85
CA TYR A 36 -10.69 -2.05 6.24
C TYR A 36 -10.74 -1.08 5.05
N MET A 37 -10.24 -1.48 3.88
CA MET A 37 -10.26 -0.64 2.68
C MET A 37 -11.67 -0.40 2.17
N LYS A 38 -12.57 -1.39 2.24
CA LYS A 38 -13.99 -1.26 1.91
C LYS A 38 -14.64 -0.22 2.80
N TRP A 39 -14.38 -0.26 4.10
CA TRP A 39 -14.85 0.76 5.03
C TRP A 39 -14.32 2.16 4.66
N ILE A 40 -13.03 2.29 4.30
CA ILE A 40 -12.44 3.56 3.85
C ILE A 40 -13.06 4.07 2.55
N PHE A 41 -13.38 3.17 1.62
CA PHE A 41 -14.03 3.49 0.34
C PHE A 41 -15.47 3.94 0.55
N ASN A 42 -16.21 3.24 1.41
CA ASN A 42 -17.62 3.49 1.69
C ASN A 42 -17.86 4.64 2.68
N GLY A 43 -16.87 4.95 3.53
CA GLY A 43 -16.92 6.00 4.56
C GLY A 43 -16.95 7.45 4.05
N GLY A 44 -17.03 7.65 2.73
CA GLY A 44 -17.52 8.89 2.11
C GLY A 44 -16.60 10.12 2.14
N PHE A 45 -17.09 11.16 1.47
CA PHE A 45 -16.41 12.43 1.15
C PHE A 45 -16.00 13.27 2.37
N LEU A 46 -16.71 13.13 3.50
CA LEU A 46 -16.47 13.85 4.76
C LEU A 46 -15.23 13.33 5.52
N ASN A 47 -15.04 12.01 5.57
CA ASN A 47 -13.83 11.42 6.18
C ASN A 47 -12.60 11.53 5.28
N ASN A 48 -12.81 11.55 3.96
CA ASN A 48 -11.73 11.60 2.98
C ASN A 48 -11.33 13.01 2.55
N ARG A 49 -11.77 14.10 3.21
CA ARG A 49 -11.31 15.50 2.96
C ARG A 49 -11.22 15.89 1.47
N GLY A 50 -12.23 15.52 0.67
CA GLY A 50 -12.25 15.83 -0.77
C GLY A 50 -11.33 14.95 -1.63
N TYR A 51 -11.07 13.71 -1.22
CA TYR A 51 -10.39 12.70 -2.03
C TYR A 51 -11.38 11.61 -2.48
N LYS A 52 -11.19 11.13 -3.72
CA LYS A 52 -11.94 10.00 -4.29
C LYS A 52 -11.05 8.75 -4.32
N PRO A 53 -11.43 7.66 -3.63
CA PRO A 53 -10.68 6.42 -3.62
C PRO A 53 -10.85 5.67 -4.95
N PHE A 54 -9.87 4.86 -5.32
CA PHE A 54 -9.89 3.93 -6.46
C PHE A 54 -8.80 2.88 -6.26
N VAL A 55 -8.81 1.81 -7.05
CA VAL A 55 -7.79 0.75 -6.98
C VAL A 55 -7.12 0.63 -8.34
N GLU A 56 -5.79 0.52 -8.35
CA GLU A 56 -5.03 0.15 -9.54
C GLU A 56 -4.54 -1.28 -9.35
N CYS A 57 -4.80 -2.15 -10.32
CA CYS A 57 -4.36 -3.53 -10.29
C CYS A 57 -3.39 -3.78 -11.46
N VAL A 58 -2.38 -4.61 -11.22
CA VAL A 58 -1.59 -5.20 -12.31
C VAL A 58 -2.23 -6.53 -12.64
N GLU A 59 -2.64 -6.72 -13.90
CA GLU A 59 -3.18 -7.97 -14.42
C GLU A 59 -2.19 -8.64 -15.38
N ASN A 60 -2.22 -9.97 -15.46
CA ASN A 60 -1.60 -10.71 -16.55
C ASN A 60 -2.49 -10.69 -17.81
N GLU A 61 -2.05 -11.35 -18.89
CA GLU A 61 -2.79 -11.39 -20.17
C GLU A 61 -4.09 -12.18 -20.08
N ALA A 62 -4.20 -13.10 -19.11
CA ALA A 62 -5.42 -13.85 -18.82
C ALA A 62 -6.41 -13.07 -17.93
N GLY A 63 -6.09 -11.83 -17.53
CA GLY A 63 -6.92 -11.02 -16.63
C GLY A 63 -6.82 -11.42 -15.15
N GLU A 64 -5.89 -12.28 -14.78
CA GLU A 64 -5.62 -12.58 -13.37
C GLU A 64 -4.92 -11.38 -12.72
N ILE A 65 -5.48 -10.92 -11.60
CA ILE A 65 -4.87 -9.86 -10.78
C ILE A 65 -3.61 -10.43 -10.14
N LEU A 66 -2.49 -9.71 -10.29
CA LEU A 66 -1.17 -10.06 -9.76
C LEU A 66 -0.76 -9.15 -8.60
N ALA A 67 -1.18 -7.89 -8.63
CA ALA A 67 -0.92 -6.92 -7.58
C ALA A 67 -2.07 -5.91 -7.49
N ILE A 68 -2.36 -5.44 -6.29
CA ILE A 68 -3.44 -4.51 -5.99
C ILE A 68 -2.85 -3.32 -5.23
N PHE A 69 -3.12 -2.12 -5.72
CA PHE A 69 -2.64 -0.86 -5.16
C PHE A 69 -3.84 0.03 -4.83
N PRO A 70 -4.21 0.18 -3.54
CA PRO A 70 -5.27 1.08 -3.13
C PRO A 70 -4.82 2.54 -3.23
N MET A 71 -5.59 3.38 -3.92
CA MET A 71 -5.24 4.76 -4.28
C MET A 71 -6.33 5.76 -3.93
N LYS A 72 -5.96 7.03 -3.88
CA LYS A 72 -6.89 8.16 -3.78
C LYS A 72 -6.45 9.33 -4.64
N LYS A 73 -7.42 10.03 -5.24
CA LYS A 73 -7.19 11.24 -6.05
C LYS A 73 -7.87 12.43 -5.38
N LYS A 74 -7.17 13.57 -5.26
CA LYS A 74 -7.79 14.81 -4.79
C LYS A 74 -8.80 15.34 -5.82
N PHE A 75 -10.01 15.68 -5.38
CA PHE A 75 -11.10 16.11 -6.25
C PHE A 75 -11.06 17.61 -6.57
N LEU A 76 -10.69 18.46 -5.60
CA LEU A 76 -10.92 19.92 -5.67
C LEU A 76 -9.69 20.79 -6.00
N PHE A 77 -8.45 20.31 -5.91
CA PHE A 77 -7.26 21.15 -6.17
C PHE A 77 -6.11 20.32 -6.73
N GLY A 78 -6.02 20.27 -8.07
CA GLY A 78 -4.99 19.54 -8.81
C GLY A 78 -5.16 18.02 -8.76
N THR A 79 -4.68 17.35 -9.80
CA THR A 79 -4.77 15.90 -10.05
C THR A 79 -3.92 15.04 -9.10
N LYS A 80 -3.63 15.46 -7.86
CA LYS A 80 -2.74 14.73 -6.96
C LYS A 80 -3.30 13.34 -6.61
N ILE A 81 -2.57 12.31 -7.00
CA ILE A 81 -2.82 10.91 -6.68
C ILE A 81 -1.89 10.52 -5.52
N LYS A 82 -2.44 9.80 -4.55
CA LYS A 82 -1.70 9.24 -3.41
C LYS A 82 -2.10 7.79 -3.23
N MET A 83 -1.22 6.98 -2.67
CA MET A 83 -1.60 5.65 -2.20
C MET A 83 -2.47 5.80 -0.94
N LEU A 84 -3.52 4.99 -0.79
CA LEU A 84 -4.32 4.99 0.45
C LEU A 84 -3.52 4.40 1.63
N GLY A 85 -2.63 3.43 1.38
CA GLY A 85 -1.69 2.90 2.37
C GLY A 85 -0.59 3.88 2.80
N ASP A 86 -0.48 5.04 2.15
CA ASP A 86 0.36 6.18 2.59
C ASP A 86 -0.29 6.95 3.77
N VAL A 87 -1.52 6.58 4.15
CA VAL A 87 -2.12 6.96 5.43
C VAL A 87 -1.54 6.02 6.48
N GLN A 88 -0.84 6.58 7.48
CA GLN A 88 -0.41 5.88 8.71
C GLN A 88 0.77 4.88 8.62
N GLY A 89 1.64 4.95 7.61
CA GLY A 89 3.01 4.40 7.74
C GLY A 89 3.21 2.93 7.37
N CYS A 90 2.43 2.40 6.43
CA CYS A 90 2.50 1.00 5.98
C CYS A 90 3.68 0.74 5.05
N GLY A 91 4.91 1.07 5.45
CA GLY A 91 6.02 1.19 4.52
C GLY A 91 6.50 -0.11 3.84
N CYS A 92 5.78 -1.23 3.92
CA CYS A 92 5.90 -2.30 2.93
C CYS A 92 5.16 -1.88 1.64
N ALA A 93 5.81 -1.01 0.85
CA ALA A 93 5.45 -0.66 -0.53
C ALA A 93 3.99 -0.90 -0.98
N GLY A 94 3.02 -0.29 -0.27
CA GLY A 94 1.75 0.26 -0.74
C GLY A 94 0.75 -0.61 -1.52
N GLY A 95 1.07 -1.87 -1.83
CA GLY A 95 0.20 -2.78 -2.55
C GLY A 95 0.33 -4.20 -2.00
N ILE A 96 -0.71 -5.00 -2.24
CA ILE A 96 -0.75 -6.41 -1.92
C ILE A 96 -0.49 -7.20 -3.20
N PHE A 97 0.33 -8.25 -3.11
CA PHE A 97 0.77 -9.04 -4.24
C PHE A 97 0.22 -10.46 -4.16
N SER A 98 0.00 -11.08 -5.31
CA SER A 98 -0.33 -12.49 -5.38
C SER A 98 0.79 -13.30 -4.72
N PRO A 99 0.46 -14.26 -3.83
CA PRO A 99 1.46 -15.06 -3.11
C PRO A 99 2.27 -15.97 -4.04
N LYS A 100 1.76 -16.22 -5.25
CA LYS A 100 2.43 -17.05 -6.26
C LYS A 100 3.61 -16.32 -6.92
N LEU A 101 3.73 -15.01 -6.73
CA LEU A 101 4.77 -14.22 -7.38
C LEU A 101 6.12 -14.38 -6.69
N SER A 102 7.14 -14.66 -7.49
CA SER A 102 8.53 -14.47 -7.12
C SER A 102 8.85 -12.99 -6.87
N ASP A 103 9.93 -12.70 -6.16
CA ASP A 103 10.35 -11.31 -5.92
C ASP A 103 10.68 -10.55 -7.21
N SER A 104 11.17 -11.26 -8.24
CA SER A 104 11.39 -10.68 -9.57
C SER A 104 10.08 -10.24 -10.24
N GLU A 105 9.01 -11.03 -10.10
CA GLU A 105 7.70 -10.69 -10.65
C GLU A 105 7.03 -9.56 -9.86
N LYS A 106 7.19 -9.54 -8.53
CA LYS A 106 6.78 -8.40 -7.71
C LYS A 106 7.50 -7.12 -8.16
N GLU A 107 8.81 -7.18 -8.44
CA GLU A 107 9.57 -6.05 -8.97
C GLU A 107 9.03 -5.60 -10.33
N LYS A 108 8.65 -6.52 -11.23
CA LYS A 108 8.00 -6.17 -12.51
C LYS A 108 6.67 -5.46 -12.32
N CYS A 109 5.84 -5.92 -11.38
CA CYS A 109 4.56 -5.28 -11.05
C CYS A 109 4.76 -3.86 -10.50
N ILE A 110 5.68 -3.72 -9.54
CA ILE A 110 6.07 -2.44 -8.95
C ILE A 110 6.60 -1.48 -10.02
N ARG A 111 7.43 -1.98 -10.94
CA ARG A 111 7.98 -1.22 -12.06
C ARG A 111 6.90 -0.69 -12.98
N LEU A 112 5.98 -1.55 -13.39
CA LEU A 112 4.86 -1.15 -14.24
C LEU A 112 4.01 -0.09 -13.54
N PHE A 113 3.63 -0.35 -12.29
CA PHE A 113 2.84 0.58 -11.47
C PHE A 113 3.50 1.95 -11.34
N PHE A 114 4.77 2.01 -10.90
CA PHE A 114 5.47 3.28 -10.75
C PHE A 114 5.69 3.99 -12.06
N LYS A 115 6.16 3.31 -13.12
CA LYS A 115 6.36 3.93 -14.43
C LYS A 115 5.10 4.65 -14.91
N THR A 116 3.95 3.98 -14.89
CA THR A 116 2.68 4.57 -15.31
C THR A 116 2.20 5.68 -14.36
N LEU A 117 2.45 5.57 -13.05
CA LEU A 117 2.16 6.63 -12.09
C LEU A 117 2.99 7.89 -12.34
N PHE A 118 4.27 7.73 -12.68
CA PHE A 118 5.20 8.82 -12.98
C PHE A 118 4.93 9.46 -14.34
N GLU A 119 4.64 8.68 -15.37
CA GLU A 119 4.19 9.18 -16.69
C GLU A 119 2.92 10.02 -16.57
N ARG A 120 2.04 9.72 -15.60
CA ARG A 120 0.84 10.52 -15.31
C ARG A 120 1.13 11.80 -14.50
N GLY A 121 2.38 12.06 -14.12
CA GLY A 121 2.90 13.35 -13.62
C GLY A 121 2.33 13.86 -12.29
N ASN A 122 1.57 13.05 -11.56
CA ASN A 122 0.63 13.55 -10.54
C ASN A 122 0.68 12.82 -9.20
N VAL A 123 1.68 11.98 -8.99
CA VAL A 123 1.70 11.06 -7.84
C VAL A 123 2.61 11.60 -6.75
N ARG A 124 2.13 11.58 -5.51
CA ARG A 124 2.91 11.90 -4.31
C ARG A 124 2.92 10.70 -3.37
N LEU A 125 4.12 10.28 -2.99
CA LEU A 125 4.36 9.33 -1.92
C LEU A 125 4.89 10.13 -0.74
N SER A 126 4.29 9.99 0.44
CA SER A 126 4.73 10.71 1.63
C SER A 126 5.69 9.90 2.50
N ARG A 127 5.54 8.57 2.54
CA ARG A 127 6.39 7.65 3.33
C ARG A 127 6.61 6.33 2.59
N ILE A 128 7.76 5.70 2.83
CA ILE A 128 8.11 4.37 2.35
C ILE A 128 9.16 3.77 3.29
N ARG A 129 9.11 2.46 3.61
CA ARG A 129 10.21 1.85 4.39
C ARG A 129 11.42 1.64 3.49
N GLU A 130 12.60 1.89 4.07
CA GLU A 130 13.90 1.77 3.41
C GLU A 130 14.20 0.33 2.93
N ASP A 131 13.65 -0.69 3.61
CA ASP A 131 13.86 -2.10 3.26
C ASP A 131 12.88 -2.64 2.21
N SER A 132 11.84 -1.87 1.86
CA SER A 132 10.77 -2.31 0.96
C SER A 132 11.21 -2.43 -0.50
N LEU A 133 10.60 -3.37 -1.24
CA LEU A 133 10.83 -3.55 -2.69
C LEU A 133 10.56 -2.26 -3.49
N GLY A 134 9.51 -1.52 -3.11
CA GLY A 134 9.18 -0.24 -3.73
C GLY A 134 10.29 0.81 -3.56
N TYR A 135 10.91 0.89 -2.38
CA TYR A 135 12.01 1.83 -2.15
C TYR A 135 13.26 1.44 -2.94
N ARG A 136 13.64 0.16 -2.91
CA ARG A 136 14.77 -0.36 -3.71
C ARG A 136 14.60 -0.02 -5.19
N TYR A 137 13.38 -0.20 -5.71
CA TYR A 137 13.07 0.10 -7.09
C TYR A 137 13.12 1.60 -7.41
N MET A 138 12.52 2.44 -6.56
CA MET A 138 12.59 3.90 -6.71
C MET A 138 14.02 4.41 -6.68
N LYS A 139 14.88 3.87 -5.80
CA LYS A 139 16.30 4.23 -5.73
C LYS A 139 17.04 3.93 -7.04
N LYS A 140 16.74 2.79 -7.68
CA LYS A 140 17.32 2.42 -8.99
C LYS A 140 16.90 3.36 -10.13
N ILE A 141 15.64 3.80 -10.16
CA ILE A 141 15.17 4.69 -11.24
C ILE A 141 15.63 6.12 -11.04
N PHE A 142 15.50 6.64 -9.80
CA PHE A 142 15.56 8.08 -9.62
C PHE A 142 16.96 8.62 -9.38
N GLU A 143 18.00 7.76 -9.25
CA GLU A 143 19.42 8.04 -8.89
C GLU A 143 19.59 8.88 -7.60
N GLN A 144 18.82 9.94 -7.45
CA GLN A 144 18.53 10.72 -6.27
C GLN A 144 17.02 10.93 -6.16
N VAL A 145 16.35 10.21 -5.25
CA VAL A 145 14.96 10.56 -4.88
C VAL A 145 15.01 11.93 -4.20
N PRO A 146 14.48 13.02 -4.81
CA PRO A 146 14.65 14.35 -4.25
C PRO A 146 13.89 14.44 -2.92
N ARG A 147 14.54 14.97 -1.87
CA ARG A 147 13.92 15.32 -0.57
C ARG A 147 13.46 14.14 0.30
N LEU A 148 14.25 13.08 0.42
CA LEU A 148 14.03 12.07 1.46
C LEU A 148 14.46 12.59 2.84
N LYS A 149 13.50 12.70 3.77
CA LYS A 149 13.80 12.87 5.20
C LYS A 149 13.70 11.50 5.87
N LYS A 150 14.80 11.00 6.41
CA LYS A 150 14.81 9.76 7.20
C LYS A 150 14.10 10.02 8.55
N GLN A 151 13.30 9.04 8.98
CA GLN A 151 12.71 9.00 10.32
C GLN A 151 13.02 7.63 10.90
N ALA A 152 13.51 7.59 12.15
CA ALA A 152 13.70 6.34 12.86
C ALA A 152 12.32 5.74 13.19
N CYS A 153 12.18 4.45 12.94
CA CYS A 153 11.05 3.65 13.41
C CYS A 153 11.55 2.79 14.57
N VAL A 154 10.71 2.61 15.59
CA VAL A 154 10.94 1.64 16.65
C VAL A 154 10.06 0.43 16.39
N THR A 155 10.66 -0.75 16.41
CA THR A 155 9.91 -2.01 16.46
C THR A 155 9.61 -2.29 17.92
N ILE A 156 8.34 -2.48 18.25
CA ILE A 156 7.92 -2.91 19.58
C ILE A 156 7.46 -4.35 19.43
N GLU A 157 8.12 -5.25 20.14
CA GLU A 157 7.82 -6.68 20.15
C GLU A 157 7.31 -7.05 21.54
N PHE A 158 6.27 -7.89 21.58
CA PHE A 158 5.69 -8.40 22.81
C PHE A 158 5.89 -9.92 22.81
N GLY A 159 6.38 -10.45 23.93
CA GLY A 159 6.33 -11.89 24.21
C GLY A 159 4.99 -12.28 24.84
N ASP A 160 4.80 -13.57 25.05
CA ASP A 160 3.57 -14.10 25.67
C ASP A 160 3.48 -13.81 27.18
N ASP A 161 4.58 -13.41 27.82
CA ASP A 161 4.62 -13.03 29.24
C ASP A 161 4.18 -11.57 29.44
N TYR A 162 2.88 -11.42 29.60
CA TYR A 162 2.21 -10.14 29.86
C TYR A 162 2.76 -9.40 31.10
N GLU A 163 3.12 -10.14 32.15
CA GLU A 163 3.62 -9.58 33.41
C GLU A 163 5.03 -9.03 33.27
N ALA A 164 5.92 -9.78 32.60
CA ALA A 164 7.26 -9.31 32.28
C ALA A 164 7.21 -8.06 31.39
N TYR A 165 6.29 -8.03 30.42
CA TYR A 165 6.11 -6.88 29.56
C TYR A 165 5.66 -5.62 30.32
N LEU A 166 4.58 -5.69 31.11
CA LEU A 166 4.10 -4.53 31.87
C LEU A 166 5.16 -3.99 32.85
N LYS A 167 5.91 -4.88 33.51
CA LYS A 167 6.98 -4.49 34.42
C LYS A 167 8.16 -3.82 33.72
N SER A 168 8.39 -4.14 32.44
CA SER A 168 9.44 -3.52 31.61
C SER A 168 9.11 -2.08 31.20
N LEU A 169 7.83 -1.69 31.24
CA LEU A 169 7.40 -0.33 30.92
C LEU A 169 7.79 0.65 32.04
N SER A 170 8.15 1.88 31.64
CA SER A 170 8.36 2.97 32.58
C SER A 170 7.09 3.25 33.38
N SER A 171 7.24 3.78 34.59
CA SER A 171 6.11 4.09 35.49
C SER A 171 5.07 5.05 34.90
N SER A 172 5.46 5.85 33.89
CA SER A 172 4.57 6.77 33.17
C SER A 172 3.79 6.14 32.01
N VAL A 173 4.15 4.92 31.60
CA VAL A 173 3.56 4.20 30.46
C VAL A 173 2.78 2.97 30.92
N ARG A 174 3.20 2.37 32.03
CA ARG A 174 2.50 1.31 32.74
C ARG A 174 1.17 1.82 33.31
#